data_AF-A0A660LW43-F1
#
_entry.id   AF-A0A660LW43-F1
#
_cell.length_a   1.000
_cell.length_b   1.000
_cell.length_c   1.000
_cell.angle_alpha   90.00
_cell.angle_beta   90.00
_cell.angle_gamma   90.00
#
_symmetry.space_group_name_H-M   'P 1'
#
loop_
_entity.id
_entity.type
_entity.pdbx_description
1 polymer ?
#
loop_
_entity_poly.entity_id
_entity_poly.type
_entity_poly.pdbx_seq_one_letter_code
_entity_poly.pdbx_strand_id
1 'polypeptide(L)'
;MIGARTPEAFELLKKQFSQHLAKKTYIAIVDGTPSLSTAKIDVPIGRNPAAPSTFRPDPKGKPAQTVYQTLASNGILSAIKLCPQTGRTHQLRVHMKHLGVPIHGDRVYSKAADRLYLHAYKLEITTQPGKRQTFTAPLPSEFTDLFPELNNESNL
;
A
#
# COMPACT_ATOMS: atom_id res chain seq x y z
N MET A 1 -3.78 7.69 -9.84
CA MET A 1 -2.51 8.46 -9.94
C MET A 1 -2.86 9.94 -9.85
N ILE A 2 -2.01 10.78 -9.25
CA ILE A 2 -2.17 12.24 -9.28
C ILE A 2 -0.99 12.87 -10.02
N GLY A 3 -1.26 13.83 -10.88
CA GLY A 3 -0.25 14.55 -11.67
C GLY A 3 -0.46 16.06 -11.61
N ALA A 4 0.63 16.81 -11.52
CA ALA A 4 0.59 18.27 -11.60
C ALA A 4 0.61 18.72 -13.05
N ARG A 5 -0.21 19.74 -13.38
CA ARG A 5 -0.22 20.39 -14.70
C ARG A 5 0.47 21.75 -14.71
N THR A 6 0.82 22.28 -13.54
CA THR A 6 1.59 23.53 -13.40
C THR A 6 2.73 23.36 -12.39
N PRO A 7 3.79 24.19 -12.46
CA PRO A 7 4.89 24.17 -11.49
C PRO A 7 4.45 24.39 -10.03
N GLU A 8 3.47 25.26 -9.81
CA GLU A 8 2.97 25.59 -8.47
C GLU A 8 2.26 24.37 -7.85
N ALA A 9 1.42 23.70 -8.65
CA ALA A 9 0.78 22.46 -8.24
C ALA A 9 1.82 21.35 -7.98
N PHE A 10 2.89 21.28 -8.78
CA PHE A 10 3.97 20.32 -8.58
C PHE A 10 4.66 20.50 -7.23
N GLU A 11 5.08 21.73 -6.89
CA GLU A 11 5.73 21.99 -5.60
C GLU A 11 4.79 21.78 -4.42
N LEU A 12 3.51 22.16 -4.56
CA LEU A 12 2.49 21.90 -3.53
C LEU A 12 2.31 20.40 -3.26
N LEU A 13 2.18 19.59 -4.31
CA LEU A 13 2.00 18.13 -4.17
C LEU A 13 3.27 17.49 -3.63
N LYS A 14 4.44 17.83 -4.18
CA LYS A 14 5.75 17.33 -3.76
C LYS A 14 6.01 17.59 -2.28
N LYS A 15 5.71 18.79 -1.78
CA LYS A 15 5.81 19.14 -0.36
C LYS A 15 4.94 18.25 0.52
N GLN A 16 3.70 17.97 0.12
CA GLN A 16 2.80 17.12 0.90
C GLN A 16 3.26 15.66 0.95
N PHE A 17 3.80 15.12 -0.14
CA PHE A 17 4.38 13.77 -0.13
C PHE A 17 5.64 13.69 0.72
N SER A 18 6.53 14.69 0.64
CA SER A 18 7.78 14.72 1.42
C SER A 18 7.53 14.92 2.92
N GLN A 19 6.51 15.70 3.28
CA GLN A 19 6.10 15.95 4.67
C GLN A 19 5.08 14.93 5.19
N HIS A 20 4.78 13.87 4.43
CA HIS A 20 3.82 12.81 4.82
C HIS A 20 2.39 13.31 5.14
N LEU A 21 1.99 14.44 4.55
CA LEU A 21 0.66 15.04 4.74
C LEU A 21 -0.42 14.36 3.88
N ALA A 22 -0.01 13.76 2.76
CA ALA A 22 -0.91 12.98 1.90
C ALA A 22 -1.26 11.65 2.57
N LYS A 23 -2.55 11.40 2.82
CA LYS A 23 -3.01 10.09 3.31
C LYS A 23 -3.33 9.20 2.13
N LYS A 24 -2.79 7.99 2.15
CA LYS A 24 -2.98 6.99 1.10
C LYS A 24 -3.58 5.74 1.74
N THR A 25 -4.60 5.19 1.10
CA THR A 25 -5.17 3.89 1.46
C THR A 25 -5.05 2.98 0.25
N TYR A 26 -4.53 1.79 0.50
CA TYR A 26 -4.41 0.72 -0.47
C TYR A 26 -5.22 -0.48 0.00
N ILE A 27 -5.74 -1.24 -0.94
CA ILE A 27 -6.32 -2.57 -0.67
C ILE A 27 -5.40 -3.59 -1.34
N ALA A 28 -5.03 -4.61 -0.58
CA ALA A 28 -4.22 -5.71 -1.08
C ALA A 28 -4.88 -7.05 -0.78
N ILE A 29 -4.69 -8.01 -1.68
CA ILE A 29 -4.92 -9.43 -1.35
C ILE A 29 -3.56 -10.04 -1.03
N VAL A 30 -3.45 -10.77 0.07
CA VAL A 30 -2.22 -11.41 0.53
C VAL A 30 -2.38 -12.92 0.62
N ASP A 31 -1.27 -13.63 0.45
CA ASP A 31 -1.16 -15.08 0.67
C ASP A 31 -1.11 -15.36 2.18
N GLY A 32 -2.13 -16.02 2.72
CA GLY A 32 -2.29 -16.35 4.14
C GLY A 32 -3.06 -15.29 4.94
N THR A 33 -2.92 -15.33 6.26
CA THR A 33 -3.60 -14.42 7.19
C THR A 33 -2.59 -13.85 8.20
N PRO A 34 -2.46 -12.52 8.33
CA PRO A 34 -1.64 -11.93 9.37
C PRO A 34 -2.10 -12.39 10.75
N SER A 35 -1.15 -12.61 11.67
CA SER A 35 -1.46 -13.07 13.04
C SER A 35 -2.28 -12.07 13.84
N LEU A 36 -2.10 -10.77 13.58
CA LEU A 36 -2.88 -9.68 14.17
C LEU A 36 -3.84 -9.12 13.13
N SER A 37 -5.10 -8.87 13.51
CA SER A 37 -6.08 -8.26 12.62
C SER A 37 -5.80 -6.78 12.33
N THR A 38 -5.00 -6.11 13.16
CA THR A 38 -4.54 -4.73 12.97
C THR A 38 -3.19 -4.55 13.64
N ALA A 39 -2.22 -3.98 12.92
CA ALA A 39 -0.94 -3.61 13.52
C ALA A 39 -0.21 -2.52 12.71
N LYS A 40 0.86 -1.99 13.31
CA LYS A 40 1.83 -1.12 12.63
C LYS A 40 3.09 -1.92 12.32
N ILE A 41 3.51 -1.89 11.06
CA ILE A 41 4.78 -2.42 10.59
C ILE A 41 5.77 -1.26 10.57
N ASP A 42 6.79 -1.34 11.41
CA ASP A 42 7.82 -0.31 11.58
C ASP A 42 9.20 -0.92 11.31
N VAL A 43 9.46 -1.18 10.03
CA VAL A 43 10.62 -1.94 9.58
C VAL A 43 11.29 -1.14 8.46
N PRO A 44 12.52 -0.64 8.68
CA PRO A 44 13.23 0.14 7.66
C PRO A 44 13.55 -0.70 6.42
N ILE A 45 13.61 -0.03 5.26
CA ILE A 45 13.79 -0.67 3.96
C ILE A 45 15.06 -0.18 3.29
N GLY A 46 15.90 -1.12 2.89
CA GLY A 46 17.12 -0.91 2.13
C GLY A 46 17.05 -1.52 0.74
N ARG A 47 17.97 -1.10 -0.13
CA ARG A 47 18.18 -1.76 -1.42
C ARG A 47 18.82 -3.13 -1.18
N ASN A 48 18.45 -4.14 -1.97
CA ASN A 48 19.08 -5.45 -1.88
C ASN A 48 20.40 -5.45 -2.67
N PRO A 49 21.58 -5.63 -2.04
CA PRO A 49 22.86 -5.64 -2.77
C PRO A 49 22.97 -6.79 -3.77
N ALA A 50 22.38 -7.95 -3.47
CA ALA A 50 22.44 -9.15 -4.32
C ALA A 50 21.47 -9.10 -5.51
N ALA A 51 20.43 -8.26 -5.44
CA ALA A 51 19.47 -8.06 -6.52
C ALA A 51 19.05 -6.58 -6.55
N PRO A 52 19.85 -5.69 -7.19
CA PRO A 52 19.71 -4.25 -7.08
C PRO A 52 18.37 -3.65 -7.53
N SER A 53 17.57 -4.38 -8.30
CA SER A 53 16.20 -3.99 -8.68
C SER A 53 15.17 -4.22 -7.57
N THR A 54 15.58 -4.84 -6.44
CA THR A 54 14.72 -5.22 -5.33
C THR A 54 15.11 -4.50 -4.03
N PHE A 55 14.18 -4.56 -3.08
CA PHE A 55 14.29 -3.93 -1.75
C PHE A 55 14.02 -4.98 -0.68
N ARG A 56 14.60 -4.81 0.50
CA ARG A 56 14.46 -5.74 1.61
C ARG A 56 14.35 -5.00 2.95
N PRO A 57 13.82 -5.64 4.01
CA PRO A 57 14.03 -5.18 5.37
C PRO A 57 15.53 -5.02 5.63
N ASP A 58 15.94 -3.85 6.11
CA ASP A 58 17.34 -3.57 6.39
C ASP A 58 17.43 -2.59 7.57
N PRO A 59 18.04 -2.95 8.70
CA PRO A 59 18.18 -2.05 9.85
C PRO A 59 18.93 -0.74 9.53
N LYS A 60 19.80 -0.75 8.51
CA LYS A 60 20.51 0.45 8.01
C LYS A 60 19.75 1.15 6.87
N GLY A 61 18.57 0.65 6.52
CA GLY A 61 17.71 1.18 5.48
C GLY A 61 17.00 2.47 5.87
N LYS A 62 16.18 2.99 4.94
CA LYS A 62 15.36 4.18 5.21
C LYS A 62 14.15 3.80 6.08
N PRO A 63 13.80 4.59 7.11
CA PRO A 63 12.61 4.36 7.90
C PRO A 63 11.37 4.22 7.03
N ALA A 64 10.56 3.19 7.34
CA ALA A 64 9.36 2.85 6.60
C ALA A 64 8.27 2.33 7.54
N GLN A 65 7.09 2.93 7.47
CA GLN A 65 5.98 2.66 8.37
C GLN A 65 4.68 2.45 7.60
N THR A 66 3.98 1.36 7.91
CA THR A 66 2.69 0.99 7.33
C THR A 66 1.75 0.53 8.44
N VAL A 67 0.59 1.15 8.57
CA VAL A 67 -0.50 0.61 9.38
C VAL A 67 -1.36 -0.28 8.49
N TYR A 68 -1.79 -1.43 9.01
CA TYR A 68 -2.69 -2.32 8.27
C TYR A 68 -3.86 -2.80 9.12
N GLN A 69 -4.93 -3.20 8.43
CA GLN A 69 -6.09 -3.85 9.00
C GLN A 69 -6.54 -4.99 8.06
N THR A 70 -6.72 -6.19 8.61
CA THR A 70 -7.36 -7.30 7.91
C THR A 70 -8.86 -7.01 7.81
N LEU A 71 -9.38 -7.00 6.58
CA LEU A 71 -10.79 -6.73 6.28
C LEU A 71 -11.60 -8.02 6.21
N ALA A 72 -11.05 -9.04 5.54
CA ALA A 72 -11.64 -10.36 5.38
C ALA A 72 -10.53 -11.40 5.19
N SER A 73 -10.82 -12.66 5.53
CA SER A 73 -9.92 -13.79 5.33
C SER A 73 -10.73 -15.07 5.13
N ASN A 74 -10.24 -15.94 4.25
CA ASN A 74 -10.77 -17.30 4.06
C ASN A 74 -9.76 -18.38 4.51
N GLY A 75 -8.72 -17.99 5.25
CA GLY A 75 -7.64 -18.86 5.72
C GLY A 75 -6.50 -19.07 4.72
N ILE A 76 -6.78 -19.01 3.42
CA ILE A 76 -5.78 -19.16 2.34
C ILE A 76 -5.31 -17.80 1.83
N LEU A 77 -6.23 -16.86 1.66
CA LEU A 77 -5.99 -15.48 1.28
C LEU A 77 -6.62 -14.55 2.31
N SER A 78 -6.13 -13.32 2.37
CA SER A 78 -6.77 -12.24 3.13
C SER A 78 -6.81 -10.93 2.36
N ALA A 79 -7.91 -10.19 2.51
CA ALA A 79 -8.00 -8.81 2.05
C ALA A 79 -7.53 -7.86 3.15
N ILE A 80 -6.55 -7.01 2.84
CA ILE A 80 -5.86 -6.13 3.79
C ILE A 80 -5.98 -4.68 3.34
N LYS A 81 -6.43 -3.81 4.23
CA LYS A 81 -6.30 -2.36 4.10
C LYS A 81 -4.91 -1.94 4.56
N LEU A 82 -4.21 -1.18 3.75
CA LEU A 82 -2.84 -0.71 3.98
C LEU A 82 -2.77 0.82 3.91
N CYS A 83 -2.26 1.42 4.98
CA CYS A 83 -2.10 2.86 5.14
C CYS A 83 -0.61 3.19 5.35
N PRO A 84 0.19 3.38 4.28
CA PRO A 84 1.59 3.72 4.41
C PRO A 84 1.78 5.17 4.89
N GLN A 85 2.42 5.34 6.04
CA GLN A 85 2.78 6.64 6.61
C GLN A 85 3.97 7.24 5.86
N THR A 86 4.91 6.41 5.44
CA THR A 86 6.02 6.77 4.54
C THR A 86 5.71 6.42 3.08
N GLY A 87 6.68 6.59 2.18
CA GLY A 87 6.53 6.29 0.75
C GLY A 87 7.80 5.71 0.13
N ARG A 88 8.33 4.61 0.68
CA ARG A 88 9.53 3.95 0.14
C ARG A 88 9.16 3.06 -1.05
N THR A 89 10.10 2.90 -1.98
CA THR A 89 9.92 2.02 -3.14
C THR A 89 9.60 0.60 -2.69
N HIS A 90 8.53 0.03 -3.25
CA HIS A 90 8.01 -1.30 -2.91
C HIS A 90 7.63 -1.50 -1.43
N GLN A 91 7.42 -0.43 -0.65
CA GLN A 91 7.23 -0.52 0.79
C GLN A 91 6.18 -1.55 1.23
N LEU A 92 4.96 -1.45 0.69
CA LEU A 92 3.86 -2.35 1.04
C LEU A 92 4.18 -3.81 0.71
N ARG A 93 4.80 -4.04 -0.46
CA ARG A 93 5.19 -5.36 -0.95
C ARG A 93 6.24 -6.01 -0.04
N VAL A 94 7.26 -5.24 0.33
CA VAL A 94 8.32 -5.69 1.26
C VAL A 94 7.77 -5.94 2.66
N HIS A 95 6.92 -5.04 3.17
CA HIS A 95 6.32 -5.16 4.50
C HIS A 95 5.40 -6.38 4.62
N MET A 96 4.53 -6.62 3.64
CA MET A 96 3.67 -7.81 3.62
C MET A 96 4.49 -9.10 3.55
N LYS A 97 5.51 -9.16 2.69
CA LYS A 97 6.45 -10.29 2.66
C LYS A 97 7.15 -10.48 4.01
N HIS A 98 7.57 -9.41 4.65
CA HIS A 98 8.25 -9.47 5.95
C HIS A 98 7.36 -10.06 7.05
N LEU A 99 6.05 -9.83 6.99
CA LEU A 99 5.07 -10.46 7.88
C LEU A 99 4.81 -11.94 7.57
N GLY A 100 5.41 -12.50 6.52
CA GLY A 100 5.17 -13.88 6.08
C GLY A 100 3.90 -14.05 5.25
N VAL A 101 3.19 -12.96 4.95
CA VAL A 101 1.94 -12.96 4.17
C VAL A 101 2.09 -12.03 2.96
N PRO A 102 2.90 -12.41 1.95
CA PRO A 102 3.20 -11.53 0.83
C PRO A 102 1.96 -11.21 0.00
N ILE A 103 2.03 -10.11 -0.76
CA ILE A 103 0.93 -9.73 -1.66
C ILE A 103 0.76 -10.78 -2.76
N HIS A 104 -0.48 -11.21 -2.98
CA HIS A 104 -0.84 -12.19 -3.98
C HIS A 104 -0.47 -11.69 -5.39
N GLY A 105 0.16 -12.58 -6.16
CA GLY A 105 0.63 -12.30 -7.51
C GLY A 105 1.85 -11.37 -7.61
N ASP A 106 2.52 -11.07 -6.50
CA ASP A 106 3.76 -10.32 -6.49
C ASP A 106 4.95 -11.15 -7.02
N ARG A 107 5.21 -11.06 -8.33
CA ARG A 107 6.31 -11.79 -9.00
C ARG A 107 7.74 -11.50 -8.48
N VAL A 108 7.95 -10.41 -7.74
CA VAL A 108 9.29 -10.03 -7.24
C VAL A 108 9.52 -10.55 -5.84
N TYR A 109 8.47 -10.55 -5.03
CA TYR A 109 8.55 -10.83 -3.60
C TYR A 109 7.90 -12.17 -3.22
N SER A 110 7.08 -12.75 -4.10
CA SER A 110 6.34 -14.00 -3.91
C SER A 110 6.18 -14.73 -5.26
N LYS A 111 5.15 -15.56 -5.36
CA LYS A 111 4.71 -16.25 -6.55
C LYS A 111 3.91 -15.31 -7.45
N ALA A 112 4.19 -15.36 -8.75
CA ALA A 112 3.39 -14.65 -9.75
C ALA A 112 1.99 -15.25 -9.88
N ALA A 113 1.03 -14.40 -10.25
CA ALA A 113 -0.33 -14.76 -10.65
C ALA A 113 -0.67 -14.00 -11.94
N ASP A 114 -1.96 -13.92 -12.27
CA ASP A 114 -2.48 -13.13 -13.37
C ASP A 114 -2.15 -11.62 -13.24
N ARG A 115 -2.13 -11.09 -12.01
CA ARG A 115 -1.78 -9.70 -11.71
C ARG A 115 -1.20 -9.52 -10.32
N LEU A 116 -0.69 -8.33 -10.04
CA LEU A 116 -0.38 -7.90 -8.67
C LEU A 116 -1.68 -7.42 -7.99
N TYR A 117 -2.06 -8.04 -6.88
CA TYR A 117 -3.24 -7.65 -6.10
C TYR A 117 -2.91 -6.58 -5.06
N LEU A 118 -2.49 -5.41 -5.55
CA LEU A 118 -2.29 -4.20 -4.77
C LEU A 118 -2.90 -3.00 -5.48
N HIS A 119 -3.97 -2.45 -4.92
CA HIS A 119 -4.74 -1.35 -5.51
C HIS A 119 -4.60 -0.06 -4.69
N ALA A 120 -4.30 1.06 -5.34
CA ALA A 120 -4.29 2.38 -4.72
C ALA A 120 -5.73 2.92 -4.66
N TYR A 121 -6.42 2.60 -3.57
CA TYR A 121 -7.86 2.83 -3.44
C TYR A 121 -8.22 4.30 -3.17
N LYS A 122 -7.55 4.96 -2.21
CA LYS A 122 -7.94 6.30 -1.74
C LYS A 122 -6.74 7.21 -1.54
N LEU A 123 -6.85 8.46 -1.96
CA LEU A 123 -5.85 9.51 -1.75
C LEU A 123 -6.54 10.77 -1.19
N GLU A 124 -6.12 11.21 -0.02
CA GLU A 124 -6.55 12.47 0.59
C GLU A 124 -5.38 13.45 0.58
N ILE A 125 -5.53 14.58 -0.11
CA ILE A 125 -4.47 15.54 -0.38
C ILE A 125 -5.02 16.96 -0.64
N THR A 126 -4.24 17.98 -0.32
CA THR A 126 -4.58 19.38 -0.61
C THR A 126 -4.20 19.72 -2.05
N THR A 127 -5.18 20.11 -2.87
CA THR A 127 -4.96 20.41 -4.30
C THR A 127 -4.72 21.89 -4.57
N GLN A 128 -5.21 22.75 -3.67
CA GLN A 128 -5.02 24.19 -3.63
C GLN A 128 -4.95 24.62 -2.16
N PRO A 129 -4.29 25.74 -1.80
CA PRO A 129 -4.28 26.23 -0.42
C PRO A 129 -5.69 26.25 0.20
N GLY A 130 -5.85 25.60 1.35
CA GLY A 130 -7.15 25.47 2.04
C GLY A 130 -8.12 24.42 1.46
N LYS A 131 -7.83 23.81 0.30
CA LYS A 131 -8.71 22.85 -0.37
C LYS A 131 -8.19 21.42 -0.25
N ARG A 132 -8.58 20.73 0.83
CA ARG A 132 -8.32 19.29 1.02
C ARG A 132 -9.37 18.48 0.27
N GLN A 133 -8.92 17.54 -0.57
CA GLN A 133 -9.79 16.69 -1.38
C GLN A 133 -9.46 15.22 -1.17
N THR A 134 -10.47 14.37 -1.35
CA THR A 134 -10.34 12.91 -1.35
C THR A 134 -10.68 12.40 -2.75
N PHE A 135 -9.84 11.52 -3.26
CA PHE A 135 -10.03 10.81 -4.52
C PHE A 135 -10.08 9.32 -4.24
N THR A 136 -11.09 8.64 -4.77
CA THR A 136 -11.24 7.18 -4.67
C THR A 136 -11.19 6.58 -6.07
N ALA A 137 -10.48 5.48 -6.22
CA ALA A 137 -10.48 4.66 -7.43
C ALA A 137 -11.21 3.34 -7.13
N PRO A 138 -12.27 2.99 -7.87
CA PRO A 138 -13.05 1.78 -7.61
C PRO A 138 -12.15 0.55 -7.64
N LEU A 139 -12.49 -0.45 -6.81
CA LEU A 139 -11.77 -1.72 -6.82
C LEU A 139 -12.02 -2.45 -8.15
N PRO A 140 -10.99 -3.06 -8.75
CA PRO A 140 -11.19 -4.02 -9.83
C PRO A 140 -12.04 -5.20 -9.34
N SER A 141 -12.91 -5.74 -10.21
CA SER A 141 -13.86 -6.80 -9.82
C SER A 141 -13.15 -8.04 -9.29
N GLU A 142 -11.93 -8.32 -9.76
CA GLU A 142 -11.13 -9.47 -9.33
C GLU A 142 -10.81 -9.44 -7.82
N PHE A 143 -10.84 -8.26 -7.18
CA PHE A 143 -10.73 -8.15 -5.71
C PHE A 143 -12.03 -8.58 -5.03
N THR A 144 -13.17 -8.12 -5.54
CA THR A 144 -14.49 -8.44 -4.98
C THR A 144 -14.95 -9.86 -5.30
N ASP A 145 -14.45 -10.44 -6.39
CA ASP A 145 -14.69 -11.85 -6.75
C ASP A 145 -14.01 -12.80 -5.74
N LEU A 146 -12.84 -12.39 -5.22
CA LEU A 146 -12.14 -13.11 -4.15
C LEU A 146 -12.72 -12.83 -2.76
N PHE A 147 -13.16 -11.59 -2.52
CA PHE A 147 -13.70 -11.13 -1.25
C PHE A 147 -14.93 -10.23 -1.45
N PRO A 148 -16.13 -10.81 -1.50
CA PRO A 148 -17.37 -10.05 -1.67
C PRO A 148 -17.62 -9.00 -0.58
N GLU A 149 -17.00 -9.15 0.60
CA GLU A 149 -17.04 -8.20 1.72
C GLU A 149 -16.49 -6.81 1.32
N LEU A 150 -15.64 -6.75 0.31
CA LEU A 150 -15.07 -5.51 -0.21
C LEU A 150 -16.08 -4.64 -0.99
N ASN A 151 -17.28 -5.14 -1.28
CA ASN A 151 -18.35 -4.33 -1.86
C ASN A 151 -18.92 -3.30 -0.86
N ASN A 152 -18.68 -3.48 0.44
CA ASN A 152 -19.12 -2.52 1.45
C ASN A 152 -18.06 -1.42 1.68
N GLU A 153 -18.16 -0.33 0.92
CA GLU A 153 -17.21 0.80 0.98
C GLU A 153 -17.06 1.43 2.37
N SER A 154 -18.06 1.27 3.26
CA SER A 154 -18.01 1.79 4.64
C SER A 154 -16.81 1.27 5.43
N ASN A 155 -16.25 0.11 5.04
CA ASN A 155 -15.15 -0.56 5.70
C ASN A 155 -13.76 -0.24 5.08
N LEU A 156 -13.72 0.49 3.95
CA LEU A 156 -12.52 0.71 3.12
C LEU A 156 -11.81 2.07 3.34
#